data_AF-A0A1G1Q169-F1
#
_entry.id   AF-A0A1G1Q169-F1
#
_cell.length_a   1.000
_cell.length_b   1.000
_cell.length_c   1.000
_cell.angle_alpha   90.00
_cell.angle_beta   90.00
_cell.angle_gamma   90.00
#
_symmetry.space_group_name_H-M   'P 1'
#
loop_
_entity.id
_entity.type
_entity.pdbx_description
1 polymer ?
#
loop_
_entity_poly.entity_id
_entity_poly.type
_entity_poly.pdbx_seq_one_letter_code
_entity_poly.pdbx_strand_id
1 'polypeptide(L)'
;MRYELWLGLRYLLSPRKERFVSLIAVLSIGGIALGVTALLVVLAVMSGFDHDLKDKLIGTNAHLIIATEEGLSDYEPLMRQVSSANHVVGVSPFIMGQAILRVPAPTGELGGRPGADRAIGVEVRGLDVEREIRVSRLKEYLVVGGLPQTDQDVVIGIELARFLGASVGSPLSLISPSDGKRHELIISGIFRSGMYQYDASLIGTTLARAQQLFGLSEMVSGLAVRVDAVEHATQVKTALLAQLERGTIVKTWMEFNPTLFGALRLERIVMFIIVMLITAVAALNIVAMLIMIVTEKTRDIGILRSLGATRWSVARVFFWQGCLVGLGGTALGLAGGMVLTANLNAIADWLEGAFGIAVFPPDIYYLDHIPTLINPSDVAQVIVAAFILTVVAGIYPAIKAARLIPVEALRYE
;
A
#
# COMPACT_ATOMS: atom_id res chain seq x y z
N MET A 1 -22.40 -1.39 -40.94
CA MET A 1 -22.43 -2.17 -39.69
C MET A 1 -22.91 -3.57 -39.99
N ARG A 2 -22.24 -4.62 -39.50
CA ARG A 2 -22.64 -6.01 -39.78
C ARG A 2 -23.90 -6.33 -38.96
N TYR A 3 -24.90 -6.96 -39.57
CA TYR A 3 -26.23 -7.19 -38.96
C TYR A 3 -26.17 -7.96 -37.63
N GLU A 4 -25.11 -8.72 -37.39
CA GLU A 4 -24.94 -9.51 -36.17
C GLU A 4 -24.84 -8.63 -34.91
N LEU A 5 -24.18 -7.47 -35.02
CA LEU A 5 -24.06 -6.51 -33.91
C LEU A 5 -25.37 -5.79 -33.65
N TRP A 6 -26.09 -5.40 -34.71
CA TRP A 6 -27.42 -4.81 -34.58
C TRP A 6 -28.42 -5.78 -33.95
N LEU A 7 -28.38 -7.05 -34.37
CA LEU A 7 -29.25 -8.09 -33.82
C LEU A 7 -28.90 -8.39 -32.35
N GLY A 8 -27.61 -8.47 -32.00
CA GLY A 8 -27.16 -8.65 -30.62
C GLY A 8 -27.62 -7.52 -29.70
N LEU A 9 -27.52 -6.26 -30.14
CA LEU A 9 -28.01 -5.11 -29.39
C LEU A 9 -29.54 -5.13 -29.24
N ARG A 10 -30.27 -5.51 -30.30
CA ARG A 10 -31.73 -5.57 -30.29
C ARG A 10 -32.25 -6.67 -29.35
N TYR A 11 -31.57 -7.82 -29.27
CA TYR A 11 -31.92 -8.89 -28.33
C TYR A 11 -31.71 -8.47 -26.86
N LEU A 12 -30.76 -7.56 -26.61
CA LEU A 12 -30.53 -6.95 -25.29
C LEU A 12 -31.62 -5.94 -24.88
N LEU A 13 -32.07 -5.10 -25.82
CA LEU A 13 -32.91 -3.92 -25.52
C LEU A 13 -34.40 -4.08 -25.87
N SER A 14 -34.89 -5.29 -26.16
CA SER A 14 -36.26 -5.49 -26.69
C SER A 14 -37.37 -5.19 -25.65
N PRO A 15 -38.23 -4.17 -25.82
CA PRO A 15 -39.01 -3.61 -24.70
C PRO A 15 -40.38 -4.24 -24.40
N ARG A 16 -40.91 -5.20 -25.20
CA ARG A 16 -42.38 -5.44 -25.21
C ARG A 16 -42.91 -6.87 -25.08
N LYS A 17 -42.08 -7.93 -25.11
CA LYS A 17 -42.60 -9.32 -24.95
C LYS A 17 -41.79 -10.24 -24.04
N GLU A 18 -40.61 -9.82 -23.59
CA GLU A 18 -39.59 -10.69 -22.97
C GLU A 18 -38.95 -10.00 -21.75
N ARG A 19 -39.74 -9.60 -20.74
CA ARG A 19 -39.22 -8.90 -19.54
C ARG A 19 -38.16 -9.73 -18.80
N PHE A 20 -38.20 -11.05 -18.93
CA PHE A 20 -37.28 -11.98 -18.27
C PHE A 20 -35.84 -11.84 -18.83
N VAL A 21 -35.68 -11.88 -20.16
CA VAL A 21 -34.38 -11.69 -20.86
C VAL A 21 -33.71 -10.37 -20.44
N SER A 22 -34.49 -9.28 -20.40
CA SER A 22 -33.97 -7.95 -20.06
C SER A 22 -33.57 -7.85 -18.58
N LEU A 23 -34.29 -8.52 -17.66
CA LEU A 23 -33.96 -8.56 -16.25
C LEU A 23 -32.62 -9.28 -16.02
N ILE A 24 -32.44 -10.43 -16.67
CA ILE A 24 -31.21 -11.24 -16.56
C ILE A 24 -30.01 -10.46 -17.11
N ALA A 25 -30.19 -9.75 -18.22
CA ALA A 25 -29.15 -8.88 -18.76
C ALA A 25 -28.75 -7.78 -17.76
N VAL A 26 -29.71 -7.10 -17.12
CA VAL A 26 -29.45 -6.10 -16.08
C VAL A 26 -28.74 -6.71 -14.88
N LEU A 27 -29.19 -7.87 -14.38
CA LEU A 27 -28.55 -8.58 -13.27
C LEU A 27 -27.11 -9.01 -13.61
N SER A 28 -26.85 -9.39 -14.85
CA SER A 28 -25.51 -9.78 -15.30
C SER A 28 -24.58 -8.58 -15.45
N ILE A 29 -25.07 -7.50 -16.07
CA ILE A 29 -24.36 -6.21 -16.12
C ILE A 29 -24.05 -5.74 -14.70
N GLY A 30 -25.02 -5.83 -13.78
CA GLY A 30 -24.83 -5.50 -12.36
C GLY A 30 -23.79 -6.39 -11.67
N GLY A 31 -23.80 -7.70 -11.92
CA GLY A 31 -22.81 -8.63 -11.38
C GLY A 31 -21.39 -8.32 -11.86
N ILE A 32 -21.21 -8.03 -13.15
CA ILE A 32 -19.92 -7.60 -13.72
C ILE A 32 -19.52 -6.24 -13.13
N ALA A 33 -20.45 -5.28 -13.08
CA ALA A 33 -20.19 -3.96 -12.54
C ALA A 33 -19.74 -4.03 -11.09
N LEU A 34 -20.41 -4.83 -10.24
CA LEU A 34 -20.01 -5.05 -8.85
C LEU A 34 -18.63 -5.69 -8.74
N GLY A 35 -18.34 -6.72 -9.56
CA GLY A 35 -17.03 -7.36 -9.57
C GLY A 35 -15.90 -6.40 -9.96
N VAL A 36 -16.10 -5.61 -11.02
CA VAL A 36 -15.13 -4.60 -11.49
C VAL A 36 -14.99 -3.46 -10.48
N THR A 37 -16.10 -3.02 -9.87
CA THR A 37 -16.11 -1.99 -8.82
C THR A 37 -15.28 -2.45 -7.62
N ALA A 38 -15.57 -3.64 -7.09
CA ALA A 38 -14.85 -4.20 -5.96
C ALA A 38 -13.36 -4.36 -6.26
N LEU A 39 -13.03 -4.87 -7.44
CA LEU A 39 -11.65 -5.00 -7.91
C LEU A 39 -10.91 -3.66 -7.95
N LEU A 40 -11.54 -2.62 -8.50
CA LEU A 40 -10.93 -1.30 -8.62
C LEU A 40 -10.73 -0.63 -7.26
N VAL A 41 -11.74 -0.69 -6.37
CA VAL A 41 -11.65 -0.13 -5.02
C VAL A 41 -10.52 -0.80 -4.25
N VAL A 42 -10.47 -2.13 -4.29
CA VAL A 42 -9.43 -2.92 -3.62
C VAL A 42 -8.04 -2.53 -4.13
N LEU A 43 -7.82 -2.49 -5.45
CA LEU A 43 -6.53 -2.10 -6.00
C LEU A 43 -6.15 -0.67 -5.62
N ALA A 44 -7.11 0.26 -5.64
CA ALA A 44 -6.85 1.65 -5.29
C ALA A 44 -6.47 1.83 -3.81
N VAL A 45 -7.16 1.16 -2.88
CA VAL A 45 -6.80 1.17 -1.46
C VAL A 45 -5.42 0.56 -1.26
N MET A 46 -5.12 -0.56 -1.92
CA MET A 46 -3.83 -1.23 -1.81
C MET A 46 -2.67 -0.38 -2.35
N SER A 47 -2.85 0.21 -3.53
CA SER A 47 -1.86 1.11 -4.12
C SER A 47 -1.68 2.38 -3.28
N GLY A 48 -2.75 2.87 -2.64
CA GLY A 48 -2.68 3.98 -1.69
C GLY A 48 -1.89 3.61 -0.43
N PHE A 49 -2.19 2.46 0.17
CA PHE A 49 -1.51 1.97 1.37
C PHE A 49 -0.03 1.69 1.12
N ASP A 50 0.30 1.01 0.02
CA ASP A 50 1.70 0.77 -0.40
C ASP A 50 2.45 2.09 -0.61
N HIS A 51 1.80 3.09 -1.22
CA HIS A 51 2.40 4.42 -1.41
C HIS A 51 2.62 5.15 -0.09
N ASP A 52 1.61 5.23 0.78
CA ASP A 52 1.70 5.96 2.05
C ASP A 52 2.70 5.31 3.01
N LEU A 53 2.69 3.99 3.13
CA LEU A 53 3.68 3.25 3.92
C LEU A 53 5.10 3.48 3.40
N LYS A 54 5.31 3.45 2.07
CA LYS A 54 6.61 3.71 1.48
C LYS A 54 7.05 5.16 1.73
N ASP A 55 6.19 6.15 1.50
CA ASP A 55 6.55 7.56 1.72
C ASP A 55 6.92 7.83 3.18
N LYS A 56 6.19 7.25 4.15
CA LYS A 56 6.54 7.34 5.58
C LYS A 56 7.85 6.63 5.93
N LEU A 57 8.07 5.43 5.39
CA LEU A 57 9.31 4.65 5.62
C LEU A 57 10.53 5.34 5.01
N ILE A 58 10.39 5.88 3.80
CA ILE A 58 11.45 6.56 3.06
C ILE A 58 11.68 7.98 3.61
N GLY A 59 10.64 8.71 3.98
CA GLY A 59 10.78 10.07 4.51
C GLY A 59 11.53 10.13 5.84
N THR A 60 11.38 9.09 6.66
CA THR A 60 12.00 9.01 8.00
C THR A 60 13.44 8.46 7.96
N ASN A 61 13.82 7.75 6.89
CA ASN A 61 15.10 7.05 6.79
C ASN A 61 15.91 7.45 5.56
N ALA A 62 17.20 7.14 5.57
CA ALA A 62 18.02 7.26 4.38
C ALA A 62 17.66 6.18 3.34
N HIS A 63 17.83 6.50 2.06
CA HIS A 63 17.56 5.54 0.96
C HIS A 63 18.55 4.37 0.97
N LEU A 64 19.77 4.62 1.47
CA LEU A 64 20.88 3.69 1.57
C LEU A 64 21.57 3.86 2.92
N ILE A 65 22.04 2.75 3.48
CA ILE A 65 22.88 2.71 4.67
C ILE A 65 24.17 1.99 4.31
N ILE A 66 25.29 2.63 4.64
CA ILE A 66 26.63 2.05 4.52
C ILE A 66 27.13 1.80 5.94
N ALA A 67 27.46 0.56 6.25
CA ALA A 67 27.94 0.15 7.56
C ALA A 67 28.93 -1.01 7.46
N THR A 68 29.62 -1.28 8.55
CA THR A 68 30.50 -2.43 8.78
C THR A 68 30.00 -3.16 10.02
N GLU A 69 30.42 -4.42 10.25
CA GLU A 69 29.98 -5.18 11.43
C GLU A 69 30.40 -4.51 12.76
N GLU A 70 31.54 -3.83 12.78
CA GLU A 70 32.11 -3.20 13.98
C GLU A 70 31.81 -1.69 14.08
N GLY A 71 31.13 -1.11 13.09
CA GLY A 71 31.00 0.34 12.94
C GLY A 71 32.16 0.97 12.18
N LEU A 72 31.99 2.24 11.80
CA LEU A 72 32.94 2.99 10.98
C LEU A 72 33.82 3.89 11.86
N SER A 73 35.12 3.66 11.81
CA SER A 73 36.15 4.60 12.25
C SER A 73 36.63 5.43 11.06
N ASP A 74 37.08 6.67 11.31
CA ASP A 74 37.55 7.61 10.27
C ASP A 74 36.63 7.66 9.02
N TYR A 75 35.34 7.95 9.26
CA TYR A 75 34.30 7.87 8.23
C TYR A 75 34.29 9.07 7.26
N GLU A 76 35.05 10.13 7.52
CA GLU A 76 35.08 11.37 6.74
C GLU A 76 35.62 11.20 5.31
N PRO A 77 36.73 10.47 5.05
CA PRO A 77 37.16 10.13 3.70
C PRO A 77 36.11 9.30 2.93
N LEU A 78 35.54 8.29 3.58
CA LEU A 78 34.50 7.42 3.00
C LEU A 78 33.26 8.25 2.64
N MET A 79 32.82 9.13 3.52
CA MET A 79 31.69 10.02 3.30
C MET A 79 31.93 10.95 2.10
N ARG A 80 33.14 11.50 1.94
CA ARG A 80 33.50 12.32 0.77
C ARG A 80 33.47 11.51 -0.52
N GLN A 81 33.98 10.28 -0.51
CA GLN A 81 33.92 9.38 -1.65
C GLN A 81 32.46 9.10 -2.05
N VAL A 82 31.61 8.72 -1.09
CA VAL A 82 30.19 8.41 -1.32
C VAL A 82 29.42 9.63 -1.80
N SER A 83 29.69 10.81 -1.24
CA SER A 83 29.05 12.07 -1.65
C SER A 83 29.34 12.46 -3.10
N SER A 84 30.44 11.97 -3.68
CA SER A 84 30.82 12.22 -5.08
C SER A 84 30.19 11.25 -6.09
N ALA A 85 29.49 10.22 -5.62
CA ALA A 85 28.86 9.24 -6.49
C ALA A 85 27.63 9.82 -7.21
N ASN A 86 27.40 9.36 -8.45
CA ASN A 86 26.23 9.76 -9.23
C ASN A 86 24.94 9.45 -8.46
N HIS A 87 23.93 10.33 -8.60
CA HIS A 87 22.63 10.26 -7.94
C HIS A 87 22.62 10.46 -6.42
N VAL A 88 23.77 10.60 -5.75
CA VAL A 88 23.83 10.90 -4.32
C VAL A 88 23.58 12.40 -4.08
N VAL A 89 22.59 12.71 -3.24
CA VAL A 89 22.16 14.08 -2.91
C VAL A 89 22.60 14.50 -1.50
N GLY A 90 22.82 13.53 -0.62
CA GLY A 90 23.29 13.80 0.74
C GLY A 90 23.84 12.57 1.42
N VAL A 91 24.79 12.79 2.34
CA VAL A 91 25.35 11.78 3.22
C VAL A 91 25.44 12.37 4.62
N SER A 92 25.10 11.57 5.63
CA SER A 92 25.16 11.96 7.05
C SER A 92 25.66 10.77 7.88
N PRO A 93 26.60 10.96 8.81
CA PRO A 93 26.95 9.92 9.77
C PRO A 93 25.84 9.76 10.81
N PHE A 94 25.63 8.54 11.29
CA PHE A 94 24.71 8.29 12.38
C PHE A 94 25.23 7.23 13.34
N ILE A 95 24.75 7.31 14.57
CA ILE A 95 24.91 6.25 15.57
C ILE A 95 23.54 5.69 15.89
N MET A 96 23.43 4.39 16.02
CA MET A 96 22.20 3.70 16.40
C MET A 96 22.53 2.67 17.46
N GLY A 97 21.84 2.74 18.59
CA GLY A 97 22.03 1.80 19.70
C GLY A 97 20.82 1.75 20.61
N GLN A 98 20.76 0.74 21.47
CA GLN A 98 19.66 0.57 22.43
C GLN A 98 20.09 1.05 23.80
N ALA A 99 19.26 1.88 24.44
CA ALA A 99 19.46 2.35 25.80
C ALA A 99 18.24 2.02 26.67
N ILE A 100 18.38 2.16 27.98
CA ILE A 100 17.27 1.99 28.92
C ILE A 100 16.77 3.37 29.32
N LEU A 101 15.52 3.67 29.02
CA LEU A 101 14.83 4.85 29.50
C LEU A 101 14.23 4.57 30.87
N ARG A 102 14.55 5.45 31.83
CA ARG A 102 13.99 5.44 33.18
C ARG A 102 12.74 6.32 33.21
N VAL A 103 11.62 5.72 33.57
CA VAL A 103 10.34 6.39 33.75
C VAL A 103 10.09 6.54 35.26
N PRO A 104 10.08 7.78 35.78
CA PRO A 104 9.80 8.02 37.19
C PRO A 104 8.42 7.46 37.57
N ALA A 105 8.32 6.80 38.72
CA ALA A 105 7.01 6.39 39.21
C ALA A 105 6.11 7.62 39.50
N PRO A 106 4.80 7.56 39.18
CA PRO A 106 3.88 8.63 39.52
C PRO A 106 3.89 8.88 41.03
N THR A 107 3.97 10.15 41.41
CA THR A 107 4.09 10.58 42.81
C THR A 107 2.71 10.53 43.48
N GLY A 108 2.39 9.43 44.18
CA GLY A 108 1.11 9.19 44.90
C GLY A 108 0.09 8.42 44.05
N GLU A 109 -0.75 7.50 44.56
CA GLU A 109 -1.43 7.43 45.87
C GLU A 109 -1.71 5.98 46.35
N LEU A 110 -1.97 5.86 47.67
CA LEU A 110 -2.23 4.67 48.52
C LEU A 110 -1.00 3.84 48.96
N GLY A 111 -0.30 4.32 50.00
CA GLY A 111 0.49 3.43 50.88
C GLY A 111 1.92 3.87 51.23
N GLY A 112 2.36 5.09 50.87
CA GLY A 112 3.64 5.64 51.33
C GLY A 112 4.91 4.92 50.83
N ARG A 113 4.78 4.02 49.84
CA ARG A 113 5.92 3.43 49.15
C ARG A 113 6.05 4.08 47.77
N PRO A 114 7.18 4.77 47.45
CA PRO A 114 7.42 5.18 46.08
C PRO A 114 7.39 3.93 45.20
N GLY A 115 6.60 3.96 44.12
CA GLY A 115 6.64 2.92 43.11
C GLY A 115 8.07 2.78 42.57
N ALA A 116 8.48 1.57 42.19
CA ALA A 116 9.75 1.40 41.52
C ALA A 116 9.71 2.12 40.17
N ASP A 117 10.78 2.85 39.85
CA ASP A 117 10.94 3.42 38.51
C ASP A 117 10.83 2.31 37.46
N ARG A 118 10.10 2.58 36.39
CA ARG A 118 10.00 1.63 35.29
C ARG A 118 11.17 1.84 34.35
N ALA A 119 11.70 0.74 33.82
CA ALA A 119 12.75 0.74 32.82
C ALA A 119 12.17 0.21 31.51
N ILE A 120 12.32 0.97 30.43
CA ILE A 120 11.91 0.54 29.09
C ILE A 120 13.10 0.63 28.13
N GLY A 121 13.23 -0.36 27.24
CA GLY A 121 14.21 -0.30 26.17
C GLY A 121 13.78 0.72 25.12
N VAL A 122 14.70 1.59 24.70
CA VAL A 122 14.48 2.61 23.67
C VAL A 122 15.63 2.57 22.67
N GLU A 123 15.34 3.01 21.45
CA GLU A 123 16.33 3.16 20.39
C GLU A 123 16.84 4.60 20.40
N VAL A 124 18.15 4.79 20.54
CA VAL A 124 18.78 6.11 20.50
C VAL A 124 19.53 6.26 19.20
N ARG A 125 19.21 7.32 18.47
CA ARG A 125 19.87 7.69 17.23
C ARG A 125 20.67 8.97 17.41
N GLY A 126 21.98 8.89 17.24
CA GLY A 126 22.89 10.03 17.18
C GLY A 126 22.88 10.65 15.80
N LEU A 127 22.63 11.95 15.74
CA LEU A 127 22.42 12.73 14.53
C LEU A 127 23.50 13.81 14.39
N ASP A 128 24.08 13.91 13.19
CA ASP A 128 24.73 15.13 12.74
C ASP A 128 23.64 16.09 12.23
N VAL A 129 23.22 17.04 13.07
CA VAL A 129 22.02 17.86 12.85
C VAL A 129 22.10 18.67 11.55
N GLU A 130 23.28 19.14 11.17
CA GLU A 130 23.47 19.93 9.95
C GLU A 130 23.34 19.07 8.69
N ARG A 131 23.87 17.84 8.74
CA ARG A 131 23.85 16.91 7.60
C ARG A 131 22.55 16.09 7.54
N GLU A 132 21.90 15.83 8.67
CA GLU A 132 20.67 15.03 8.77
C GLU A 132 19.53 15.64 7.96
N ILE A 133 19.41 16.97 7.96
CA ILE A 133 18.41 17.71 7.17
C ILE A 133 18.55 17.42 5.66
N ARG A 134 19.73 17.00 5.20
CA ARG A 134 19.99 16.65 3.80
C ARG A 134 19.75 15.18 3.48
N VAL A 135 19.46 14.33 4.45
CA VAL A 135 19.23 12.89 4.23
C VAL A 135 17.90 12.39 4.76
N SER A 136 17.25 13.13 5.65
CA SER A 136 16.00 12.76 6.31
C SER A 136 15.02 13.94 6.36
N ARG A 137 13.71 13.64 6.38
CA ARG A 137 12.63 14.62 6.59
C ARG A 137 12.31 14.84 8.08
N LEU A 138 13.17 14.43 9.01
CA LEU A 138 12.94 14.55 10.46
C LEU A 138 12.55 15.98 10.89
N LYS A 139 13.12 17.01 10.26
CA LYS A 139 12.76 18.42 10.53
C LYS A 139 11.31 18.75 10.16
N GLU A 140 10.80 18.17 9.08
CA GLU A 140 9.42 18.35 8.61
C GLU A 140 8.42 17.62 9.51
N TYR A 141 8.86 16.54 10.18
CA TYR A 141 8.06 15.77 11.12
C TYR A 141 8.03 16.33 12.54
N LEU A 142 8.75 17.42 12.83
CA LEU A 142 8.66 18.09 14.12
C LEU A 142 7.28 18.73 14.31
N VAL A 143 6.60 18.34 15.38
CA VAL A 143 5.30 18.89 15.77
C VAL A 143 5.49 20.09 16.69
N VAL A 144 6.41 19.98 17.66
CA VAL A 144 6.70 21.02 18.66
C VAL A 144 8.20 21.04 18.96
N GLY A 145 8.77 22.23 19.18
CA GLY A 145 10.17 22.41 19.57
C GLY A 145 11.13 22.37 18.38
N GLY A 146 12.36 21.90 18.62
CA GLY A 146 13.44 21.89 17.63
C GLY A 146 14.34 20.65 17.70
N LEU A 147 15.14 20.46 16.65
CA LEU A 147 16.19 19.43 16.63
C LEU A 147 17.22 19.69 17.75
N PRO A 148 17.86 18.64 18.29
CA PRO A 148 18.88 18.78 19.33
C PRO A 148 19.96 19.80 18.93
N GLN A 149 20.29 20.76 19.79
CA GLN A 149 21.37 21.74 19.54
C GLN A 149 22.58 21.50 20.45
N THR A 150 22.33 20.92 21.63
CA THR A 150 23.34 20.63 22.64
C THR A 150 23.37 19.14 22.97
N ASP A 151 24.44 18.68 23.60
CA ASP A 151 24.59 17.27 24.04
C ASP A 151 23.62 16.86 25.16
N GLN A 152 22.84 17.80 25.69
CA GLN A 152 21.76 17.53 26.64
C GLN A 152 20.40 17.43 25.94
N ASP A 153 20.30 17.85 24.69
CA ASP A 153 19.03 17.89 23.99
C ASP A 153 18.68 16.53 23.37
N VAL A 154 17.41 16.20 23.46
CA VAL A 154 16.82 15.06 22.76
C VAL A 154 15.52 15.41 22.08
N VAL A 155 15.29 14.82 20.91
CA VAL A 155 14.00 14.80 20.27
C VAL A 155 13.37 13.43 20.47
N ILE A 156 12.09 13.39 20.83
CA ILE A 156 11.36 12.13 21.05
C ILE A 156 10.13 12.03 20.16
N GLY A 157 9.68 10.80 19.91
CA GLY A 157 8.42 10.58 19.21
C GLY A 157 7.20 10.97 20.05
N ILE A 158 6.10 11.31 19.37
CA ILE A 158 4.88 11.78 20.02
C ILE A 158 4.22 10.74 20.93
N GLU A 159 4.31 9.46 20.59
CA GLU A 159 3.72 8.39 21.41
C GLU A 159 4.56 8.13 22.66
N LEU A 160 5.89 8.23 22.55
CA LEU A 160 6.77 8.20 23.70
C LEU A 160 6.51 9.40 24.63
N ALA A 161 6.34 10.60 24.07
CA ALA A 161 5.98 11.78 24.84
C ALA A 161 4.66 11.62 25.60
N ARG A 162 3.62 11.11 24.94
CA ARG A 162 2.31 10.81 25.55
C ARG A 162 2.41 9.76 26.64
N PHE A 163 3.14 8.68 26.38
CA PHE A 163 3.37 7.61 27.35
C PHE A 163 4.04 8.12 28.64
N LEU A 164 4.98 9.07 28.50
CA LEU A 164 5.69 9.68 29.62
C LEU A 164 4.93 10.85 30.27
N GLY A 165 3.86 11.36 29.65
CA GLY A 165 3.25 12.64 30.03
C GLY A 165 4.22 13.83 29.89
N ALA A 166 5.19 13.72 28.98
CA ALA A 166 6.28 14.68 28.83
C ALA A 166 5.97 15.72 27.73
N SER A 167 6.53 16.91 27.91
CA SER A 167 6.47 18.03 26.96
C SER A 167 7.87 18.58 26.67
N VAL A 168 8.00 19.45 25.67
CA VAL A 168 9.27 20.14 25.39
C VAL A 168 9.73 20.89 26.66
N GLY A 169 10.99 20.68 27.04
CA GLY A 169 11.60 21.15 28.29
C GLY A 169 11.57 20.13 29.44
N SER A 170 10.85 19.01 29.31
CA SER A 170 10.80 17.97 30.34
C SER A 170 12.12 17.18 30.40
N PRO A 171 12.57 16.77 31.61
CA PRO A 171 13.77 15.96 31.75
C PRO A 171 13.51 14.51 31.31
N LEU A 172 14.56 13.88 30.79
CA LEU A 172 14.56 12.49 30.33
C LEU A 172 15.84 11.80 30.83
N SER A 173 15.70 10.70 31.58
CA SER A 173 16.84 9.95 32.11
C SER A 173 17.09 8.69 31.29
N LEU A 174 18.22 8.64 30.57
CA LEU A 174 18.70 7.42 29.92
C LEU A 174 19.77 6.74 30.76
N ILE A 175 19.80 5.41 30.73
CA ILE A 175 20.85 4.60 31.32
C ILE A 175 21.69 4.05 30.17
N SER A 176 22.98 4.41 30.19
CA SER A 176 23.98 3.97 29.23
C SER A 176 24.20 2.46 29.35
N PRO A 177 24.15 1.70 28.24
CA PRO A 177 24.49 0.28 28.27
C PRO A 177 26.01 0.06 28.42
N SER A 178 26.83 1.05 28.09
CA SER A 178 28.30 0.92 28.06
C SER A 178 28.93 1.01 29.45
N ASP A 179 28.43 1.91 30.30
CA ASP A 179 28.99 2.17 31.63
C ASP A 179 27.95 2.15 32.77
N GLY A 180 26.68 1.89 32.44
CA GLY A 180 25.58 1.83 33.41
C GLY A 180 25.23 3.18 34.04
N LYS A 181 25.84 4.29 33.60
CA LYS A 181 25.60 5.60 34.18
C LYS A 181 24.30 6.20 33.68
N ARG A 182 23.78 7.12 34.49
CA ARG A 182 22.58 7.90 34.19
C ARG A 182 22.98 9.16 33.45
N HIS A 183 22.29 9.39 32.34
CA HIS A 183 22.42 10.55 31.48
C HIS A 183 21.08 11.29 31.53
N GLU A 184 21.06 12.38 32.28
CA GLU A 184 19.92 13.31 32.29
C GLU A 184 19.99 14.18 31.03
N LEU A 185 18.88 14.26 30.32
CA LEU A 185 18.68 14.93 29.04
C LEU A 185 17.41 15.78 29.11
N ILE A 186 17.24 16.70 28.17
CA ILE A 186 16.10 17.61 28.09
C ILE A 186 15.44 17.42 26.73
N ILE A 187 14.11 17.26 26.73
CA ILE A 187 13.35 17.13 25.49
C ILE A 187 13.31 18.49 24.79
N SER A 188 14.05 18.63 23.69
CA SER A 188 14.08 19.86 22.87
C SER A 188 12.97 19.89 21.82
N GLY A 189 12.44 18.73 21.44
CA GLY A 189 11.40 18.62 20.43
C GLY A 189 10.64 17.30 20.45
N ILE A 190 9.46 17.32 19.83
CA ILE A 190 8.61 16.14 19.65
C ILE A 190 8.30 16.00 18.17
N PHE A 191 8.58 14.82 17.61
CA PHE A 191 8.30 14.50 16.21
C PHE A 191 7.16 13.48 16.07
N ARG A 192 6.52 13.47 14.89
CA ARG A 192 5.55 12.46 14.47
C ARG A 192 5.93 11.95 13.09
N SER A 193 6.50 10.75 13.03
CA SER A 193 6.89 10.09 11.77
C SER A 193 5.71 9.43 11.05
N GLY A 194 4.58 9.26 11.74
CA GLY A 194 3.42 8.51 11.21
C GLY A 194 3.59 7.00 11.32
N MET A 195 4.64 6.53 11.99
CA MET A 195 4.92 5.12 12.26
C MET A 195 5.00 4.91 13.77
N TYR A 196 4.02 4.17 14.33
CA TYR A 196 3.93 3.94 15.78
C TYR A 196 5.23 3.45 16.41
N GLN A 197 5.87 2.46 15.78
CA GLN A 197 7.06 1.81 16.35
C GLN A 197 8.21 2.81 16.54
N TYR A 198 8.37 3.77 15.63
CA TYR A 198 9.35 4.84 15.76
C TYR A 198 8.88 5.90 16.75
N ASP A 199 7.62 6.35 16.65
CA ASP A 199 7.09 7.39 17.52
C ASP A 199 7.01 6.95 19.00
N ALA A 200 6.99 5.65 19.27
CA ALA A 200 6.91 5.08 20.62
C ALA A 200 8.27 4.75 21.25
N SER A 201 9.36 4.64 20.47
CA SER A 201 10.63 4.12 21.00
C SER A 201 11.90 4.82 20.55
N LEU A 202 11.85 5.64 19.49
CA LEU A 202 13.02 6.33 18.93
C LEU A 202 13.28 7.66 19.64
N ILE A 203 14.53 7.88 20.02
CA ILE A 203 15.06 9.10 20.64
C ILE A 203 16.22 9.60 19.81
N GLY A 204 16.10 10.81 19.25
CA GLY A 204 17.18 11.47 18.53
C GLY A 204 18.01 12.35 19.46
N THR A 205 19.34 12.29 19.36
CA THR A 205 20.27 13.14 20.10
C THR A 205 21.45 13.55 19.20
N THR A 206 22.37 14.37 19.69
CA THR A 206 23.57 14.73 18.93
C THR A 206 24.48 13.52 18.73
N LEU A 207 25.27 13.52 17.65
CA LEU A 207 26.25 12.47 17.39
C LEU A 207 27.22 12.31 18.57
N ALA A 208 27.75 13.42 19.09
CA ALA A 208 28.66 13.46 20.23
C ALA A 208 28.05 12.85 21.50
N ARG A 209 26.76 13.15 21.79
CA ARG A 209 26.09 12.56 22.94
C ARG A 209 25.87 11.06 22.77
N ALA A 210 25.51 10.60 21.58
CA ALA A 210 25.36 9.18 21.30
C ALA A 210 26.69 8.42 21.44
N GLN A 211 27.81 9.02 21.00
CA GLN A 211 29.16 8.44 21.21
C GLN A 211 29.47 8.24 22.69
N GLN A 212 29.18 9.24 23.53
CA GLN A 212 29.35 9.13 24.98
C GLN A 212 28.44 8.05 25.59
N LEU A 213 27.18 7.96 25.16
CA LEU A 213 26.21 7.00 25.69
C LEU A 213 26.60 5.55 25.38
N PHE A 214 27.18 5.31 24.20
CA PHE A 214 27.53 3.97 23.74
C PHE A 214 29.02 3.63 23.90
N GLY A 215 29.83 4.53 24.46
CA GLY A 215 31.26 4.32 24.64
C GLY A 215 32.03 4.22 23.32
N LEU A 216 31.57 4.92 22.27
CA LEU A 216 32.17 4.90 20.94
C LEU A 216 33.24 6.01 20.83
N SER A 217 34.51 5.61 20.75
CA SER A 217 35.64 6.54 20.59
C SER A 217 35.72 7.09 19.17
N GLU A 218 34.96 8.15 18.86
CA GLU A 218 34.85 8.79 17.53
C GLU A 218 34.26 7.91 16.41
N MET A 219 33.86 6.68 16.73
CA MET A 219 33.23 5.77 15.78
C MET A 219 31.75 6.09 15.58
N VAL A 220 31.22 5.72 14.42
CA VAL A 220 29.79 5.82 14.08
C VAL A 220 29.25 4.46 13.64
N SER A 221 27.94 4.25 13.77
CA SER A 221 27.33 2.98 13.35
C SER A 221 27.30 2.84 11.83
N GLY A 222 27.19 3.95 11.10
CA GLY A 222 27.17 3.94 9.64
C GLY A 222 27.01 5.33 9.03
N LEU A 223 26.93 5.34 7.70
CA LEU A 223 26.57 6.51 6.90
C LEU A 223 25.17 6.31 6.30
N ALA A 224 24.30 7.27 6.55
CA ALA A 224 23.01 7.44 5.91
C ALA A 224 23.20 8.17 4.58
N VAL A 225 22.70 7.63 3.48
CA VAL A 225 22.85 8.17 2.13
C VAL A 225 21.48 8.38 1.49
N ARG A 226 21.25 9.60 0.99
CA ARG A 226 20.05 9.97 0.22
C ARG A 226 20.39 10.08 -1.26
N VAL A 227 19.55 9.47 -2.08
CA VAL A 227 19.63 9.54 -3.55
C VAL A 227 18.50 10.42 -4.12
N ASP A 228 18.67 10.92 -5.34
CA ASP A 228 17.72 11.80 -6.03
C ASP A 228 16.35 11.16 -6.28
N ALA A 229 16.32 9.86 -6.60
CA ALA A 229 15.12 9.05 -6.76
C ALA A 229 15.29 7.71 -6.06
N VAL A 230 14.27 7.25 -5.35
CA VAL A 230 14.32 6.05 -4.51
C VAL A 230 14.61 4.80 -5.35
N GLU A 231 14.17 4.80 -6.61
CA GLU A 231 14.40 3.78 -7.62
C GLU A 231 15.89 3.62 -7.96
N HIS A 232 16.68 4.70 -7.86
CA HIS A 232 18.11 4.65 -8.08
C HIS A 232 18.88 4.01 -6.92
N ALA A 233 18.26 3.76 -5.76
CA ALA A 233 18.95 3.21 -4.59
C ALA A 233 19.66 1.88 -4.91
N THR A 234 19.02 0.98 -5.66
CA THR A 234 19.63 -0.30 -6.07
C THR A 234 20.82 -0.09 -7.01
N GLN A 235 20.70 0.83 -7.96
CA GLN A 235 21.77 1.16 -8.92
C GLN A 235 22.98 1.77 -8.18
N VAL A 236 22.73 2.71 -7.28
CA VAL A 236 23.77 3.36 -6.48
C VAL A 236 24.43 2.36 -5.55
N LYS A 237 23.67 1.45 -4.91
CA LYS A 237 24.22 0.35 -4.12
C LYS A 237 25.22 -0.48 -4.93
N THR A 238 24.85 -0.91 -6.15
CA THR A 238 25.75 -1.71 -6.99
C THR A 238 27.01 -0.92 -7.38
N ALA A 239 26.87 0.36 -7.70
CA ALA A 239 28.01 1.23 -8.03
C ALA A 239 28.96 1.42 -6.83
N LEU A 240 28.42 1.64 -5.63
CA LEU A 240 29.20 1.80 -4.40
C LEU A 240 29.92 0.51 -4.02
N LEU A 241 29.24 -0.65 -4.08
CA LEU A 241 29.88 -1.94 -3.78
C LEU A 241 31.06 -2.28 -4.70
N ALA A 242 31.12 -1.72 -5.90
CA ALA A 242 32.25 -1.88 -6.82
C ALA A 242 33.47 -1.02 -6.46
N GLN A 243 33.29 0.04 -5.65
CA GLN A 243 34.32 1.02 -5.32
C GLN A 243 34.76 0.97 -3.85
N LEU A 244 33.95 0.36 -2.99
CA LEU A 244 34.19 0.27 -1.55
C LEU A 244 34.98 -0.98 -1.18
N GLU A 245 35.67 -0.92 -0.04
CA GLU A 245 36.50 -2.01 0.45
C GLU A 245 35.67 -3.27 0.80
N ARG A 246 36.32 -4.44 0.67
CA ARG A 246 35.72 -5.73 1.07
C ARG A 246 35.41 -5.70 2.57
N GLY A 247 34.16 -6.00 2.93
CA GLY A 247 33.66 -5.93 4.30
C GLY A 247 32.65 -4.79 4.52
N THR A 248 32.54 -3.86 3.57
CA THR A 248 31.50 -2.82 3.62
C THR A 248 30.14 -3.40 3.24
N ILE A 249 29.15 -3.20 4.11
CA ILE A 249 27.77 -3.59 3.89
C ILE A 249 27.00 -2.36 3.42
N VAL A 250 26.46 -2.43 2.20
CA VAL A 250 25.55 -1.41 1.67
C VAL A 250 24.15 -2.00 1.62
N LYS A 251 23.26 -1.49 2.48
CA LYS A 251 21.85 -1.89 2.53
C LYS A 251 20.97 -0.79 1.94
N THR A 252 19.93 -1.19 1.22
CA THR A 252 18.85 -0.29 0.81
C THR A 252 17.78 -0.20 1.90
N TRP A 253 16.96 0.85 1.87
CA TRP A 253 15.79 0.99 2.75
C TRP A 253 14.86 -0.25 2.73
N MET A 254 14.75 -0.93 1.59
CA MET A 254 13.97 -2.18 1.45
C MET A 254 14.59 -3.35 2.23
N GLU A 255 15.91 -3.39 2.35
CA GLU A 255 16.65 -4.45 3.03
C GLU A 255 16.78 -4.20 4.53
N PHE A 256 16.53 -2.97 4.99
CA PHE A 256 16.52 -2.63 6.41
C PHE A 256 15.30 -3.20 7.13
N ASN A 257 14.18 -3.35 6.41
CA ASN A 257 12.91 -3.85 6.96
C ASN A 257 12.37 -5.07 6.17
N PRO A 258 13.12 -6.17 6.06
CA PRO A 258 12.76 -7.28 5.17
C PRO A 258 11.44 -7.97 5.56
N THR A 259 11.07 -7.94 6.84
CA THR A 259 9.79 -8.47 7.35
C THR A 259 8.60 -7.65 6.87
N LEU A 260 8.68 -6.31 6.90
CA LEU A 260 7.63 -5.42 6.40
C LEU A 260 7.46 -5.58 4.90
N PHE A 261 8.54 -5.54 4.11
CA PHE A 261 8.44 -5.75 2.65
C PHE A 261 8.02 -7.18 2.28
N GLY A 262 8.42 -8.18 3.08
CA GLY A 262 7.93 -9.55 2.95
C GLY A 262 6.42 -9.64 3.17
N ALA A 263 5.90 -8.97 4.20
CA ALA A 263 4.47 -8.88 4.47
C ALA A 263 3.71 -8.20 3.33
N LEU A 264 4.18 -7.05 2.84
CA LEU A 264 3.58 -6.36 1.68
C LEU A 264 3.55 -7.24 0.42
N ARG A 265 4.57 -8.07 0.22
CA ARG A 265 4.61 -9.02 -0.90
C ARG A 265 3.60 -10.16 -0.72
N LEU A 266 3.53 -10.74 0.48
CA LEU A 266 2.58 -11.80 0.80
C LEU A 266 1.14 -11.30 0.65
N GLU A 267 0.87 -10.08 1.13
CA GLU A 267 -0.42 -9.42 0.99
C GLU A 267 -0.81 -9.30 -0.49
N ARG A 268 0.07 -8.81 -1.36
CA ARG A 268 -0.18 -8.73 -2.81
C ARG A 268 -0.55 -10.09 -3.43
N ILE A 269 0.04 -11.19 -2.95
CA ILE A 269 -0.31 -12.55 -3.41
C ILE A 269 -1.72 -12.93 -2.95
N VAL A 270 -2.06 -12.70 -1.68
CA VAL A 270 -3.41 -12.96 -1.15
C VAL A 270 -4.45 -12.15 -1.93
N MET A 271 -4.17 -10.88 -2.20
CA MET A 271 -5.05 -10.03 -3.00
C MET A 271 -5.22 -10.54 -4.42
N PHE A 272 -4.15 -10.99 -5.08
CA PHE A 272 -4.23 -11.62 -6.40
C PHE A 272 -5.19 -12.83 -6.40
N ILE A 273 -5.15 -13.67 -5.36
CA ILE A 273 -6.04 -14.83 -5.23
C ILE A 273 -7.50 -14.38 -5.07
N ILE A 274 -7.78 -13.39 -4.21
CA ILE A 274 -9.14 -12.86 -4.01
C ILE A 274 -9.69 -12.27 -5.30
N VAL A 275 -8.90 -11.44 -5.98
CA VAL A 275 -9.24 -10.83 -7.26
C VAL A 275 -9.53 -11.89 -8.32
N MET A 276 -8.70 -12.92 -8.41
CA MET A 276 -8.90 -14.03 -9.34
C MET A 276 -10.23 -14.75 -9.05
N LEU A 277 -10.56 -14.99 -7.78
CA LEU A 277 -11.80 -15.65 -7.37
C LEU A 277 -13.04 -14.81 -7.72
N ILE A 278 -13.03 -13.50 -7.41
CA ILE A 278 -14.12 -12.56 -7.75
C ILE A 278 -14.33 -12.54 -9.27
N THR A 279 -13.23 -12.47 -10.02
CA THR A 279 -13.24 -12.48 -11.48
C THR A 279 -13.81 -13.79 -12.02
N ALA A 280 -13.44 -14.94 -11.46
CA ALA A 280 -13.98 -16.24 -11.86
C ALA A 280 -15.50 -16.34 -11.65
N VAL A 281 -16.00 -15.85 -10.50
CA VAL A 281 -17.44 -15.80 -10.20
C VAL A 281 -18.18 -14.92 -11.23
N ALA A 282 -17.62 -13.76 -11.57
CA ALA A 282 -18.20 -12.88 -12.60
C ALA A 282 -18.25 -13.56 -13.98
N ALA A 283 -17.22 -14.32 -14.35
CA ALA A 283 -17.17 -15.08 -15.61
C ALA A 283 -18.27 -16.13 -15.69
N LEU A 284 -18.46 -16.89 -14.61
CA LEU A 284 -19.49 -17.93 -14.53
C LEU A 284 -20.89 -17.32 -14.67
N ASN A 285 -21.11 -16.14 -14.10
CA ASN A 285 -22.37 -15.41 -14.25
C ASN A 285 -22.65 -15.06 -15.72
N ILE A 286 -21.65 -14.56 -16.45
CA ILE A 286 -21.77 -14.28 -17.90
C ILE A 286 -22.13 -15.55 -18.68
N VAL A 287 -21.44 -16.66 -18.41
CA VAL A 287 -21.69 -17.94 -19.08
C VAL A 287 -23.13 -18.40 -18.83
N ALA A 288 -23.58 -18.37 -17.57
CA ALA A 288 -24.93 -18.77 -17.19
C ALA A 288 -26.00 -17.94 -17.88
N MET A 289 -25.82 -16.61 -17.91
CA MET A 289 -26.72 -15.70 -18.61
C MET A 289 -26.77 -15.96 -20.11
N LEU A 290 -25.63 -16.05 -20.79
CA LEU A 290 -25.60 -16.26 -22.24
C LEU A 290 -26.22 -17.61 -22.62
N ILE A 291 -26.01 -18.66 -21.82
CA ILE A 291 -26.68 -19.95 -22.04
C ILE A 291 -28.20 -19.80 -21.95
N MET A 292 -28.69 -19.09 -20.93
CA MET A 292 -30.12 -18.88 -20.73
C MET A 292 -30.75 -18.12 -21.91
N ILE A 293 -30.07 -17.07 -22.39
CA ILE A 293 -30.52 -16.30 -23.57
C ILE A 293 -30.55 -17.19 -24.82
N VAL A 294 -29.53 -18.03 -25.02
CA VAL A 294 -29.51 -18.97 -26.16
C VAL A 294 -30.70 -19.93 -26.08
N THR A 295 -31.04 -20.44 -24.90
CA THR A 295 -32.19 -21.33 -24.73
C THR A 295 -33.53 -20.63 -24.97
N GLU A 296 -33.72 -19.41 -24.46
CA GLU A 296 -34.95 -18.62 -24.69
C GLU A 296 -35.10 -18.22 -26.17
N LYS A 297 -33.99 -17.99 -26.87
CA LYS A 297 -33.97 -17.58 -28.28
C LYS A 297 -33.79 -18.73 -29.27
N THR A 298 -34.00 -19.98 -28.84
CA THR A 298 -33.87 -21.16 -29.70
C THR A 298 -34.72 -21.08 -30.97
N ARG A 299 -35.99 -20.63 -30.86
CA ARG A 299 -36.89 -20.44 -32.01
C ARG A 299 -36.35 -19.40 -33.01
N ASP A 300 -35.91 -18.26 -32.51
CA ASP A 300 -35.36 -17.17 -33.34
C ASP A 300 -34.09 -17.63 -34.06
N ILE A 301 -33.23 -18.42 -33.39
CA ILE A 301 -32.06 -19.06 -34.00
C ILE A 301 -32.49 -20.03 -35.12
N GLY A 302 -33.52 -20.85 -34.88
CA GLY A 302 -34.07 -21.77 -35.87
C GLY A 302 -34.55 -21.07 -37.15
N ILE A 303 -35.26 -19.94 -37.01
CA ILE A 303 -35.73 -19.11 -38.13
C ILE A 303 -34.55 -18.48 -38.88
N LEU A 304 -33.56 -17.92 -38.18
CA LEU A 304 -32.37 -17.36 -38.82
C LEU A 304 -31.61 -18.42 -39.62
N ARG A 305 -31.48 -19.63 -39.07
CA ARG A 305 -30.79 -20.74 -39.72
C ARG A 305 -31.57 -21.29 -40.91
N SER A 306 -32.91 -21.31 -40.88
CA SER A 306 -33.73 -21.73 -42.02
C SER A 306 -33.73 -20.70 -43.16
N LEU A 307 -33.57 -19.41 -42.85
CA LEU A 307 -33.35 -18.33 -43.81
C LEU A 307 -31.93 -18.30 -44.41
N GLY A 308 -31.04 -19.22 -44.00
CA GLY A 308 -29.70 -19.37 -44.57
C GLY A 308 -28.55 -18.83 -43.71
N ALA A 309 -28.79 -18.38 -42.47
CA ALA A 309 -27.71 -17.93 -41.60
C ALA A 309 -26.72 -19.07 -41.29
N THR A 310 -25.42 -18.78 -41.43
CA THR A 310 -24.37 -19.74 -41.11
C THR A 310 -24.24 -19.95 -39.60
N ARG A 311 -23.71 -21.11 -39.18
CA ARG A 311 -23.43 -21.40 -37.76
C ARG A 311 -22.54 -20.33 -37.12
N TRP A 312 -21.56 -19.83 -37.88
CA TRP A 312 -20.66 -18.76 -37.46
C TRP A 312 -21.34 -17.39 -37.37
N SER A 313 -22.30 -17.09 -38.24
CA SER A 313 -23.09 -15.87 -38.10
C SER A 313 -23.88 -15.87 -36.78
N VAL A 314 -24.57 -16.97 -36.47
CA VAL A 314 -25.31 -17.11 -35.20
C VAL A 314 -24.36 -17.00 -34.01
N ALA A 315 -23.22 -17.69 -34.04
CA ALA A 315 -22.19 -17.57 -33.00
C ALA A 315 -21.76 -16.11 -32.77
N ARG A 316 -21.57 -15.33 -33.85
CA ARG A 316 -21.13 -13.93 -33.77
C ARG A 316 -22.18 -13.01 -33.15
N VAL A 317 -23.47 -13.28 -33.32
CA VAL A 317 -24.55 -12.52 -32.66
C VAL A 317 -24.40 -12.63 -31.14
N PHE A 318 -24.30 -13.87 -30.62
CA PHE A 318 -24.17 -14.11 -29.18
C PHE A 318 -22.81 -13.68 -28.62
N PHE A 319 -21.74 -13.80 -29.41
CA PHE A 319 -20.43 -13.26 -29.06
C PHE A 319 -20.46 -11.74 -28.86
N TRP A 320 -21.04 -11.00 -29.82
CA TRP A 320 -21.19 -9.55 -29.69
C TRP A 320 -22.12 -9.17 -28.54
N GLN A 321 -23.17 -9.95 -28.29
CA GLN A 321 -24.03 -9.75 -27.13
C GLN A 321 -23.26 -9.89 -25.81
N GLY A 322 -22.43 -10.93 -25.67
CA GLY A 322 -21.54 -11.09 -24.53
C GLY A 322 -20.56 -9.93 -24.38
N CYS A 323 -19.97 -9.46 -25.48
CA CYS A 323 -19.09 -8.29 -25.48
C CYS A 323 -19.81 -7.01 -25.05
N LEU A 324 -21.06 -6.79 -25.50
CA LEU A 324 -21.85 -5.61 -25.13
C LEU A 324 -22.21 -5.62 -23.64
N VAL A 325 -22.59 -6.77 -23.08
CA VAL A 325 -22.84 -6.91 -21.64
C VAL A 325 -21.54 -6.71 -20.85
N GLY A 326 -20.43 -7.29 -21.30
CA GLY A 326 -19.11 -7.07 -20.71
C GLY A 326 -18.73 -5.61 -20.66
N LEU A 327 -18.76 -4.94 -21.81
CA LEU A 327 -18.43 -3.53 -21.91
C LEU A 327 -19.35 -2.66 -21.06
N GLY A 328 -20.67 -2.93 -21.06
CA GLY A 328 -21.62 -2.22 -20.23
C GLY A 328 -21.36 -2.40 -18.73
N GLY A 329 -21.12 -3.65 -18.31
CA GLY A 329 -20.79 -3.99 -16.93
C GLY A 329 -19.45 -3.40 -16.49
N THR A 330 -18.41 -3.51 -17.31
CA THR A 330 -17.09 -2.90 -17.04
C THR A 330 -17.19 -1.38 -16.99
N ALA A 331 -17.89 -0.74 -17.92
CA ALA A 331 -18.04 0.72 -17.91
C ALA A 331 -18.77 1.22 -16.65
N LEU A 332 -19.88 0.57 -16.29
CA LEU A 332 -20.62 0.88 -15.06
C LEU A 332 -19.79 0.57 -13.81
N GLY A 333 -19.04 -0.53 -13.82
CA GLY A 333 -18.18 -0.91 -12.71
C GLY A 333 -16.98 0.01 -12.52
N LEU A 334 -16.40 0.52 -13.62
CA LEU A 334 -15.36 1.54 -13.55
C LEU A 334 -15.90 2.86 -13.02
N ALA A 335 -17.06 3.31 -13.53
CA ALA A 335 -17.69 4.53 -13.04
C ALA A 335 -18.05 4.41 -11.56
N GLY A 336 -18.69 3.30 -11.17
CA GLY A 336 -19.03 3.00 -9.78
C GLY A 336 -17.79 2.88 -8.90
N GLY A 337 -16.76 2.18 -9.36
CA GLY A 337 -15.48 2.05 -8.67
C GLY A 337 -14.80 3.39 -8.45
N MET A 338 -14.67 4.22 -9.48
CA MET A 338 -14.06 5.54 -9.37
C MET A 338 -14.82 6.44 -8.40
N VAL A 339 -16.15 6.45 -8.48
CA VAL A 339 -17.00 7.23 -7.57
C VAL A 339 -16.86 6.74 -6.13
N LEU A 340 -16.90 5.42 -5.91
CA LEU A 340 -16.74 4.85 -4.57
C LEU A 340 -15.35 5.11 -3.99
N THR A 341 -14.28 4.90 -4.77
CA THR A 341 -12.91 5.18 -4.33
C THR A 341 -12.72 6.65 -3.97
N ALA A 342 -13.23 7.58 -4.79
CA ALA A 342 -13.13 9.01 -4.53
C ALA A 342 -13.90 9.44 -3.27
N ASN A 343 -14.95 8.71 -2.89
CA ASN A 343 -15.78 9.01 -1.73
C ASN A 343 -15.58 8.01 -0.57
N LEU A 344 -14.53 7.19 -0.61
CA LEU A 344 -14.40 6.06 0.31
C LEU A 344 -14.32 6.52 1.78
N ASN A 345 -13.58 7.59 2.04
CA ASN A 345 -13.47 8.19 3.38
C ASN A 345 -14.82 8.76 3.85
N ALA A 346 -15.54 9.50 3.00
CA ALA A 346 -16.86 10.02 3.35
C ALA A 346 -17.89 8.91 3.61
N ILE A 347 -17.80 7.79 2.90
CA ILE A 347 -18.63 6.61 3.14
C ILE A 347 -18.26 5.96 4.48
N ALA A 348 -16.97 5.87 4.80
CA ALA A 348 -16.51 5.38 6.08
C ALA A 348 -17.04 6.25 7.23
N ASP A 349 -16.87 7.57 7.18
CA ASP A 349 -17.37 8.52 8.18
C ASP A 349 -18.90 8.40 8.38
N TRP A 350 -19.64 8.25 7.28
CA TRP A 350 -21.09 8.05 7.33
C TRP A 350 -21.47 6.73 8.02
N LEU A 351 -20.75 5.64 7.75
CA LEU A 351 -20.94 4.35 8.42
C LEU A 351 -20.60 4.43 9.91
N GLU A 352 -19.54 5.14 10.27
CA GLU A 352 -19.17 5.37 11.68
C GLU A 352 -20.29 6.11 12.42
N GLY A 353 -20.83 7.18 11.83
CA GLY A 353 -21.95 7.92 12.40
C GLY A 353 -23.26 7.11 12.49
N ALA A 354 -23.51 6.22 11.53
CA ALA A 354 -24.74 5.42 11.48
C ALA A 354 -24.72 4.21 12.43
N PHE A 355 -23.57 3.53 12.55
CA PHE A 355 -23.45 2.28 13.30
C PHE A 355 -22.67 2.41 14.62
N GLY A 356 -22.02 3.56 14.87
CA GLY A 356 -21.21 3.79 16.06
C GLY A 356 -19.96 2.91 16.15
N ILE A 357 -19.57 2.27 15.05
CA ILE A 357 -18.38 1.41 14.94
C ILE A 357 -17.34 2.23 14.17
N ALA A 358 -16.20 2.50 14.78
CA ALA A 358 -15.05 3.07 14.07
C ALA A 358 -14.60 2.06 13.00
N VAL A 359 -14.84 2.39 11.74
CA VAL A 359 -14.48 1.57 10.57
C VAL A 359 -12.97 1.63 10.38
N PHE A 360 -12.36 2.78 10.66
CA PHE A 360 -10.92 2.97 10.51
C PHE A 360 -10.34 3.88 11.60
N PRO A 361 -10.18 3.38 12.85
CA PRO A 361 -9.67 4.18 13.94
C PRO A 361 -8.21 4.63 13.67
N PRO A 362 -7.95 5.94 13.51
CA PRO A 362 -6.62 6.45 13.18
C PRO A 362 -5.58 6.14 14.27
N ASP A 363 -6.02 5.99 15.52
CA ASP A 363 -5.17 5.62 16.66
C ASP A 363 -4.63 4.19 16.58
N ILE A 364 -5.29 3.29 15.84
CA ILE A 364 -4.86 1.90 15.67
C ILE A 364 -4.01 1.75 14.40
N TYR A 365 -4.44 2.37 13.31
CA TYR A 365 -3.83 2.21 12.00
C TYR A 365 -2.78 3.27 11.65
N TYR A 366 -2.60 4.30 12.49
CA TYR A 366 -1.61 5.38 12.30
C TYR A 366 -1.72 6.07 10.93
N LEU A 367 -2.95 6.11 10.44
CA LEU A 367 -3.34 6.65 9.15
C LEU A 367 -4.53 7.58 9.39
N ASP A 368 -4.37 8.85 9.03
CA ASP A 368 -5.39 9.88 9.25
C ASP A 368 -6.64 9.68 8.36
N HIS A 369 -6.53 8.85 7.32
CA HIS A 369 -7.58 8.51 6.38
C HIS A 369 -7.25 7.17 5.71
N ILE A 370 -8.23 6.55 5.06
CA ILE A 370 -7.99 5.38 4.20
C ILE A 370 -7.27 5.87 2.94
N PRO A 371 -6.00 5.49 2.73
CA PRO A 371 -5.25 5.96 1.58
C PRO A 371 -5.79 5.27 0.33
N THR A 372 -6.09 6.06 -0.70
CA THR A 372 -6.54 5.55 -1.99
C THR A 372 -5.74 6.19 -3.11
N LEU A 373 -5.17 5.37 -3.99
CA LEU A 373 -4.40 5.82 -5.13
C LEU A 373 -4.87 5.08 -6.39
N ILE A 374 -5.54 5.80 -7.28
CA ILE A 374 -5.98 5.24 -8.57
C ILE A 374 -4.79 5.31 -9.53
N ASN A 375 -4.11 4.17 -9.74
CA ASN A 375 -3.06 4.06 -10.73
C ASN A 375 -3.68 3.76 -12.12
N PRO A 376 -3.41 4.57 -13.17
CA PRO A 376 -3.91 4.30 -14.52
C PRO A 376 -3.52 2.92 -15.05
N SER A 377 -2.35 2.39 -14.65
CA SER A 377 -1.93 1.03 -15.01
C SER A 377 -2.88 -0.03 -14.44
N ASP A 378 -3.29 0.12 -13.18
CA ASP A 378 -4.19 -0.83 -12.52
C ASP A 378 -5.56 -0.79 -13.19
N VAL A 379 -6.08 0.41 -13.50
CA VAL A 379 -7.34 0.59 -14.25
C VAL A 379 -7.26 -0.08 -15.63
N ALA A 380 -6.16 0.11 -16.36
CA ALA A 380 -5.96 -0.53 -17.66
C ALA A 380 -5.91 -2.06 -17.55
N GLN A 381 -5.21 -2.60 -16.55
CA GLN A 381 -5.16 -4.05 -16.30
C GLN A 381 -6.55 -4.61 -15.98
N VAL A 382 -7.36 -3.91 -15.18
CA VAL A 382 -8.75 -4.30 -14.89
C VAL A 382 -9.60 -4.33 -16.16
N ILE A 383 -9.50 -3.30 -17.02
CA ILE A 383 -10.22 -3.25 -18.29
C ILE A 383 -9.84 -4.44 -19.19
N VAL A 384 -8.54 -4.68 -19.34
CA VAL A 384 -8.01 -5.77 -20.17
C VAL A 384 -8.44 -7.12 -19.63
N ALA A 385 -8.32 -7.34 -18.31
CA ALA A 385 -8.72 -8.59 -17.68
C ALA A 385 -10.23 -8.83 -17.82
N ALA A 386 -11.07 -7.82 -17.57
CA ALA A 386 -12.52 -7.92 -17.72
C ALA A 386 -12.91 -8.22 -19.18
N PHE A 387 -12.24 -7.59 -20.15
CA PHE A 387 -12.46 -7.85 -21.57
C PHE A 387 -12.07 -9.28 -21.98
N ILE A 388 -10.87 -9.74 -21.59
CA ILE A 388 -10.43 -11.13 -21.83
C ILE A 388 -11.44 -12.10 -21.24
N LEU A 389 -11.87 -11.85 -20.01
CA LEU A 389 -12.84 -12.69 -19.32
C LEU A 389 -14.17 -12.76 -20.07
N THR A 390 -14.69 -11.63 -20.55
CA THR A 390 -15.96 -11.62 -21.28
C THR A 390 -15.85 -12.33 -22.62
N VAL A 391 -14.73 -12.14 -23.32
CA VAL A 391 -14.44 -12.85 -24.56
C VAL A 391 -14.43 -14.36 -24.31
N VAL A 392 -13.69 -14.83 -23.31
CA VAL A 392 -13.60 -16.25 -22.96
C VAL A 392 -14.96 -16.82 -22.54
N ALA A 393 -15.68 -16.11 -21.67
CA ALA A 393 -17.02 -16.51 -21.23
C ALA A 393 -18.04 -16.57 -22.39
N GLY A 394 -17.89 -15.70 -23.40
CA GLY A 394 -18.76 -15.66 -24.57
C GLY A 394 -18.54 -16.80 -25.58
N ILE A 395 -17.37 -17.44 -25.58
CA ILE A 395 -17.03 -18.49 -26.56
C ILE A 395 -17.91 -19.72 -26.38
N TYR A 396 -18.05 -20.24 -25.16
CA TYR A 396 -18.80 -21.49 -24.92
C TYR A 396 -20.29 -21.38 -25.32
N PRO A 397 -21.04 -20.34 -24.90
CA PRO A 397 -22.42 -20.15 -25.31
C PRO A 397 -22.58 -19.92 -26.81
N ALA A 398 -21.66 -19.18 -27.45
CA ALA A 398 -21.68 -18.96 -28.89
C ALA A 398 -21.54 -20.27 -29.69
N ILE A 399 -20.66 -21.18 -29.23
CA ILE A 399 -20.52 -22.52 -29.82
C ILE A 399 -21.79 -23.34 -29.60
N LYS A 400 -22.40 -23.26 -28.41
CA LYS A 400 -23.66 -23.97 -28.11
C LYS A 400 -24.80 -23.51 -29.03
N ALA A 401 -24.97 -22.20 -29.21
CA ALA A 401 -25.97 -21.62 -30.11
C ALA A 401 -25.77 -22.04 -31.57
N ALA A 402 -24.52 -22.07 -32.02
CA ALA A 402 -24.15 -22.45 -33.39
C ALA A 402 -24.45 -23.92 -33.73
N ARG A 403 -24.52 -24.79 -32.72
CA ARG A 403 -24.79 -26.23 -32.88
C ARG A 403 -26.27 -26.59 -32.86
N LEU A 404 -27.18 -25.63 -32.62
CA LEU A 404 -28.62 -25.88 -32.64
C LEU A 404 -29.11 -26.28 -34.05
N ILE A 405 -29.88 -27.36 -34.11
CA ILE A 405 -30.43 -27.92 -35.35
C ILE A 405 -31.77 -27.22 -35.64
N PRO A 406 -31.98 -26.64 -36.84
CA PRO A 406 -33.20 -25.87 -37.16
C PRO A 406 -34.49 -26.68 -37.01
N VAL A 407 -34.45 -27.97 -37.37
CA VAL A 407 -35.57 -28.90 -37.23
C VAL A 407 -35.97 -29.08 -35.77
N GLU A 408 -35.02 -29.24 -34.84
CA GLU A 408 -35.31 -29.40 -33.41
C GLU A 408 -35.79 -28.09 -32.79
N ALA A 409 -35.23 -26.96 -33.23
CA ALA A 409 -35.61 -25.63 -32.77
C ALA A 409 -37.05 -25.22 -33.15
N LEU A 410 -37.61 -25.82 -34.21
CA LEU A 410 -38.97 -25.56 -34.70
C LEU A 410 -39.98 -26.67 -34.35
N ARG A 411 -39.50 -27.82 -33.83
CA ARG A 411 -40.32 -29.00 -33.53
C ARG A 411 -40.97 -28.98 -32.14
N TYR A 412 -40.58 -28.08 -31.24
CA TYR A 412 -41.28 -27.86 -29.98
C TYR A 412 -42.55 -27.04 -30.19
N GLU A 413 -43.53 -27.67 -30.84
CA GLU A 413 -44.98 -27.54 -30.64
C GLU A 413 -45.58 -28.95 -30.62
#